data_AF-A0A6A4GHE1-F1
#
_entry.id   AF-A0A6A4GHE1-F1
#
_cell.length_a   1.000
_cell.length_b   1.000
_cell.length_c   1.000
_cell.angle_alpha   90.00
_cell.angle_beta   90.00
_cell.angle_gamma   90.00
#
_symmetry.space_group_name_H-M   'P 1'
#
loop_
_entity.id
_entity.type
_entity.pdbx_description
1 polymer ?
#
loop_
_entity_poly.entity_id
_entity_poly.type
_entity_poly.pdbx_seq_one_letter_code
_entity_poly.pdbx_strand_id
1 'polypeptide(L)' 'MTHTINVTSGCGDHGKDGIKVFEEHHICGPVCTAMGFNDEVENTNDEDDELAKDQEKTRLHPKPAPRTRPCFDPIHD' A
#
# COMPACT_ATOMS: atom_id res chain seq x y z
N MET A 1 -9.41 -5.14 5.28
CA MET A 1 -8.72 -5.54 4.04
C MET A 1 -7.27 -5.73 4.39
N THR A 2 -6.63 -6.79 3.90
CA THR A 2 -5.25 -7.14 4.28
C THR A 2 -4.36 -6.97 3.08
N HIS A 3 -3.21 -6.32 3.28
CA HIS A 3 -2.16 -6.21 2.30
C HIS A 3 -0.96 -7.06 2.76
N THR A 4 -0.41 -7.87 1.87
CA THR A 4 0.74 -8.73 2.19
C THR A 4 1.84 -8.51 1.19
N ILE A 5 3.10 -8.63 1.62
CA ILE A 5 4.26 -8.41 0.76
C ILE A 5 4.19 -9.26 -0.54
N ASN A 6 3.58 -10.44 -0.46
CA ASN A 6 3.48 -11.40 -1.56
C ASN A 6 2.11 -11.43 -2.26
N VAL A 7 1.19 -10.50 -1.97
CA VAL A 7 -0.13 -10.39 -2.60
C VAL A 7 -0.97 -11.69 -2.48
N THR A 8 -0.99 -12.30 -1.30
CA THR A 8 -1.65 -13.58 -1.06
C THR A 8 -3.06 -13.47 -0.46
N SER A 9 -3.53 -12.26 -0.12
CA SER A 9 -4.80 -12.07 0.61
C SER A 9 -6.05 -11.92 -0.28
N GLY A 10 -5.95 -12.19 -1.59
CA GLY A 10 -7.10 -12.22 -2.51
C GLY A 10 -7.40 -10.89 -3.23
N CYS A 11 -8.65 -10.72 -3.69
CA CYS A 11 -9.08 -9.68 -4.67
C CYS A 11 -8.88 -8.20 -4.21
N GLY A 12 -8.43 -7.95 -2.98
CA GLY A 12 -8.16 -6.62 -2.43
C GLY A 12 -6.74 -6.46 -1.87
N ASP A 13 -5.85 -7.41 -2.13
CA ASP A 13 -4.46 -7.30 -1.73
C ASP A 13 -3.67 -6.50 -2.79
N HIS A 14 -3.29 -5.27 -2.47
CA HIS A 14 -2.43 -4.43 -3.32
C HIS A 14 -0.94 -4.53 -2.94
N GLY A 15 -0.58 -5.50 -2.11
CA GLY A 15 0.78 -5.75 -1.70
C GLY A 15 1.51 -4.57 -1.06
N LYS A 16 2.77 -4.39 -1.43
CA LYS A 16 3.61 -3.29 -0.94
C LYS A 16 3.01 -1.92 -1.24
N ASP A 17 2.33 -1.76 -2.38
CA ASP A 17 1.71 -0.49 -2.74
C ASP A 17 0.56 -0.14 -1.78
N GLY A 18 -0.26 -1.13 -1.42
CA GLY A 18 -1.31 -0.97 -0.41
C GLY A 18 -0.77 -0.62 0.98
N ILE A 19 0.33 -1.25 1.37
CA ILE A 19 1.03 -0.95 2.63
C ILE A 19 1.58 0.48 2.61
N LYS A 20 2.24 0.88 1.53
CA LYS A 20 2.81 2.23 1.39
C LYS A 20 1.74 3.32 1.45
N VAL A 21 0.61 3.11 0.76
CA VAL A 21 -0.51 4.07 0.81
C VAL A 21 -1.06 4.20 2.23
N PHE A 22 -1.12 3.12 3.00
CA PHE A 22 -1.49 3.17 4.40
C PHE A 22 -0.48 3.99 5.20
N GLU A 23 0.82 3.76 5.05
CA GLU A 23 1.88 4.52 5.74
C GLU A 23 1.83 6.02 5.41
N GLU A 24 1.63 6.39 4.14
CA GLU A 24 1.58 7.79 3.70
C GLU A 24 0.40 8.58 4.30
N HIS A 25 -0.72 7.91 4.56
CA HIS A 25 -1.96 8.56 5.03
C HIS A 25 -2.31 8.25 6.49
N HIS A 26 -1.58 7.33 7.14
CA HIS A 26 -1.79 7.00 8.55
C HIS A 26 -1.24 8.12 9.43
N ILE A 27 -2.07 8.56 10.39
CA ILE A 27 -1.64 9.47 11.44
C ILE A 27 -1.82 8.73 12.75
N CYS A 28 -0.72 8.57 13.49
CA CYS A 28 -0.76 7.97 14.82
C CYS A 28 -1.72 8.73 15.71
N GLY A 29 -2.69 8.00 16.28
CA GLY A 29 -3.61 8.53 17.29
C GLY A 29 -3.20 8.18 18.71
N PRO A 30 -3.96 8.63 19.72
CA PRO A 30 -3.68 8.32 21.13
C PRO A 30 -3.58 6.82 21.43
N VAL A 31 -4.31 5.98 20.67
CA VAL A 31 -4.25 4.52 20.77
C VAL A 31 -2.91 3.98 20.28
N CYS A 32 -2.38 4.47 19.15
CA CYS A 32 -1.06 4.08 18.65
C CYS A 32 0.03 4.44 19.68
N THR A 33 -0.06 5.63 20.27
CA THR A 33 0.85 6.08 21.34
C THR A 33 0.72 5.22 22.59
N ALA A 34 -0.50 4.93 23.05
CA ALA A 34 -0.73 4.09 24.23
C ALA A 34 -0.21 2.65 24.05
N MET A 35 -0.16 2.18 22.79
CA MET A 35 0.40 0.88 22.43
C MET A 35 1.91 0.91 22.12
N GLY A 36 2.56 2.08 22.15
CA GLY A 36 3.99 2.20 21.83
C GLY A 36 4.33 2.06 20.35
N PHE A 37 3.37 2.26 19.45
CA PHE A 37 3.61 2.21 17.99
C PHE A 37 4.05 3.56 17.41
N ASN A 38 4.10 4.60 18.23
CA ASN A 38 4.51 5.94 17.83
C ASN A 38 6.01 6.19 18.05
N ASP A 39 6.79 5.15 18.36
CA ASP A 39 8.22 5.30 18.56
C ASP A 39 8.87 5.56 17.20
N GLU A 40 9.42 6.76 17.04
CA GLU A 40 10.26 7.18 15.93
C GLU A 40 11.51 6.30 15.95
N VAL A 41 11.41 5.10 15.37
CA VAL A 41 12.58 4.25 15.13
C VAL A 41 13.47 5.03 14.19
N GLU A 42 14.60 5.52 14.72
CA GLU A 42 15.66 6.12 13.94
C GLU A 42 15.93 5.22 12.73
N ASN A 43 15.66 5.79 11.56
CA ASN A 43 15.65 5.13 10.27
C ASN A 43 17.11 4.81 9.89
N THR A 44 17.64 3.74 10.48
CA THR A 44 18.93 3.12 10.15
C THR A 44 18.74 2.07 9.05
N ASN A 45 17.95 2.42 8.03
CA ASN A 45 18.02 1.70 6.76
C ASN A 45 19.08 2.40 5.90
N ASP A 46 20.33 2.18 6.27
CA ASP A 46 21.48 2.27 5.37
C ASP A 46 21.31 1.19 4.28
N GLU A 47 21.45 1.65 3.03
CA GLU A 47 21.95 0.94 1.84
C GLU A 47 20.96 0.32 0.83
N ASP A 48 21.08 0.86 -0.39
CA ASP A 48 20.92 0.26 -1.73
C ASP A 48 19.53 0.07 -2.36
N ASP A 49 19.15 1.00 -3.25
CA ASP A 49 19.14 0.71 -4.70
C ASP A 49 19.01 2.02 -5.51
N GLU A 50 20.14 2.48 -6.00
CA GLU A 50 20.34 3.63 -6.90
C GLU A 50 19.92 3.21 -8.33
N LEU A 51 18.70 3.51 -8.76
CA LEU A 51 18.33 3.43 -10.18
C LEU A 51 17.42 4.57 -10.61
N ALA A 52 18.07 5.65 -11.01
CA ALA A 52 17.48 6.79 -11.71
C ALA A 52 16.67 6.37 -12.95
N LYS A 53 15.40 6.79 -13.01
CA LYS A 53 14.68 7.00 -14.28
C LYS A 53 13.88 8.30 -14.23
N ASP A 54 14.54 9.32 -14.73
CA ASP A 54 13.94 10.49 -15.36
C ASP A 54 12.89 10.04 -16.39
N GLN A 55 11.61 10.39 -16.18
CA GLN A 55 10.69 10.71 -17.27
C GLN A 55 9.71 11.81 -16.86
N GLU A 56 10.03 12.98 -17.38
CA GLU A 56 9.21 14.15 -17.64
C GLU A 56 7.76 13.87 -18.08
N LYS A 57 6.87 14.80 -17.69
CA LYS A 57 5.73 15.35 -18.48
C LYS A 57 4.33 14.76 -18.30
N THR A 58 3.61 15.41 -17.39
CA THR A 58 2.22 15.90 -17.50
C THR A 58 1.34 15.39 -18.66
N ARG A 59 0.18 14.80 -18.30
CA ARG A 59 -1.16 15.21 -18.77
C ARG A 59 -2.26 14.49 -17.98
N LEU A 60 -2.97 15.27 -17.17
CA LEU A 60 -4.26 14.93 -16.58
C LEU A 60 -5.24 14.47 -17.67
N HIS A 61 -5.71 13.23 -17.59
CA HIS A 61 -6.92 12.76 -18.25
C HIS A 61 -7.69 11.84 -17.30
N PRO A 62 -9.04 11.87 -17.34
CA PRO A 62 -9.90 11.39 -16.27
C PRO A 62 -9.83 9.87 -16.09
N LYS A 63 -9.88 9.44 -14.82
CA LYS A 63 -9.96 8.04 -14.39
C LYS A 63 -11.06 7.31 -15.19
N PRO A 64 -10.75 6.21 -15.91
CA PRO A 64 -11.80 5.32 -16.38
C PRO A 64 -12.51 4.70 -15.18
N ALA A 65 -13.83 4.63 -15.24
CA ALA A 65 -14.67 4.03 -14.22
C ALA A 65 -14.16 2.60 -13.87
N PRO A 66 -14.19 2.21 -12.59
CA PRO A 66 -13.77 0.88 -12.18
C PRO A 66 -14.64 -0.16 -12.90
N ARG A 67 -14.03 -0.93 -13.79
CA ARG A 67 -14.66 -2.12 -14.35
C ARG A 67 -14.72 -3.13 -13.22
N THR A 68 -15.89 -3.26 -12.61
CA THR A 68 -16.24 -4.36 -11.72
C THR A 68 -16.13 -5.66 -12.53
N ARG A 69 -14.96 -6.31 -12.46
CA ARG A 69 -14.92 -7.75 -12.69
C ARG A 69 -15.63 -8.37 -11.47
N PRO A 70 -16.68 -9.17 -11.68
CA PRO A 70 -17.23 -9.94 -10.56
C PRO A 70 -16.12 -10.89 -10.10
N CYS A 71 -15.55 -10.63 -8.91
CA CYS A 71 -14.75 -11.63 -8.22
C CYS A 71 -15.73 -12.76 -7.90
N PHE A 72 -15.66 -13.85 -8.67
CA PHE A 72 -16.42 -15.06 -8.41
C PHE A 72 -15.67 -15.84 -7.34
N ASP A 73 -16.23 -15.88 -6.14
CA ASP A 73 -15.76 -16.79 -5.10
C ASP A 73 -16.20 -18.22 -5.48
N PRO A 74 -15.30 -19.21 -5.52
CA PRO A 74 -15.68 -20.60 -5.73
C PRO A 74 -16.48 -21.10 -4.53
N ILE A 75 -17.80 -21.22 -4.69
CA ILE A 75 -18.65 -21.98 -3.77
C ILE A 75 -18.12 -23.41 -3.80
N HIS A 76 -17.53 -23.86 -2.69
CA HIS A 76 -17.21 -25.28 -2.50
C HIS A 76 -18.52 -25.98 -2.09
N ASP A 77 -18.92 -26.97 -2.89
CA ASP A 77 -20.03 -27.90 -2.61
C ASP A 77 -19.61 -28.95 -1.56
#